data_AF-A0A363TIX4-F1
#
_entry.id   AF-A0A363TIX4-F1
#
_cell.length_a   1.000
_cell.length_b   1.000
_cell.length_c   1.000
_cell.angle_alpha   90.00
_cell.angle_beta   90.00
_cell.angle_gamma   90.00
#
_symmetry.space_group_name_H-M   'P 1'
#
loop_
_entity.id
_entity.type
_entity.pdbx_description
1 polymer ?
#
loop_
_entity_poly.entity_id
_entity_poly.type
_entity_poly.pdbx_seq_one_letter_code
_entity_poly.pdbx_strand_id
1 'polypeptide(L)'
;MRAGPLIAVKDAADRTGKAGGGHGTVESPGRVTVASTTAPSQPGCGQAFPINLLAAERLREAAELLAHQDDNPYRVAAFRRAADAVAALDTDLGAIFAEGGIDALDRIPGVGPRIAAALAELARTGRWIYLERLRGSAGPLDVFCSIPGVGPALAKRLHESLHVETLEQLEAALHEKDVRVPGIGVRRLALLRAAVGQMLARVRAVRTRPADEPDVAMLLDVDREYRTRAAAKTLRTIAPKRFNPRGEAWLPILHTDRGKWHFTALYSNTARAHEIDKVEDWVVLYFHSDAGGEAQRTVVTETRGALAGKRVVRGRESDCYAVYEHPRADAR
;
A
#
# COMPACT_ATOMS: atom_id res chain seq x y z
N MET A 1 -37.60 -31.39 39.88
CA MET A 1 -36.31 -32.11 39.97
C MET A 1 -35.19 -31.09 39.94
N ARG A 2 -34.43 -31.01 41.05
CA ARG A 2 -33.16 -30.27 41.31
C ARG A 2 -33.16 -28.77 40.95
N ALA A 3 -33.31 -27.76 41.81
CA ALA A 3 -32.94 -27.55 43.22
C ALA A 3 -31.46 -27.84 43.54
N GLY A 4 -30.67 -26.76 43.70
CA GLY A 4 -29.29 -26.76 44.20
C GLY A 4 -28.76 -25.32 44.39
N PRO A 5 -28.64 -24.83 45.63
CA PRO A 5 -28.10 -23.50 46.00
C PRO A 5 -26.73 -23.59 46.74
N LEU A 6 -26.28 -22.44 47.31
CA LEU A 6 -25.25 -22.20 48.36
C LEU A 6 -23.83 -21.88 47.84
N ILE A 7 -23.35 -20.64 47.94
CA ILE A 7 -22.80 -19.89 49.11
C ILE A 7 -21.63 -20.62 49.80
N ALA A 8 -20.43 -20.04 49.73
CA ALA A 8 -19.50 -19.91 50.87
C ALA A 8 -18.39 -18.89 50.56
N VAL A 9 -18.42 -17.77 51.29
CA VAL A 9 -17.27 -16.90 51.56
C VAL A 9 -16.63 -17.41 52.85
N LYS A 10 -15.30 -17.52 52.91
CA LYS A 10 -14.58 -17.40 54.19
C LYS A 10 -13.10 -17.04 54.01
N ASP A 11 -12.70 -16.07 54.82
CA ASP A 11 -11.39 -15.46 55.02
C ASP A 11 -10.26 -16.44 55.41
N ALA A 12 -9.02 -16.01 55.17
CA ALA A 12 -8.09 -15.50 56.21
C ALA A 12 -6.63 -15.97 56.07
N ALA A 13 -5.74 -14.98 56.28
CA ALA A 13 -4.45 -15.05 56.97
C ALA A 13 -3.27 -15.76 56.26
N ASP A 14 -2.24 -15.03 55.82
CA ASP A 14 -1.15 -14.42 56.62
C ASP A 14 0.01 -15.39 56.85
N ARG A 15 1.18 -15.10 56.26
CA ARG A 15 2.47 -15.07 56.98
C ARG A 15 3.66 -14.70 56.09
N THR A 16 4.42 -13.77 56.64
CA THR A 16 5.76 -13.29 56.30
C THR A 16 6.86 -14.19 56.91
N GLY A 17 8.11 -14.06 56.41
CA GLY A 17 9.35 -14.57 57.03
C GLY A 17 10.24 -15.33 56.03
N LYS A 18 11.33 -14.81 55.43
CA LYS A 18 12.59 -14.17 55.88
C LYS A 18 13.75 -15.19 56.13
N ALA A 19 14.83 -14.98 55.35
CA ALA A 19 16.27 -15.16 55.62
C ALA A 19 16.98 -16.55 55.66
N GLY A 20 18.23 -16.52 55.16
CA GLY A 20 19.32 -17.50 55.34
C GLY A 20 19.87 -17.99 53.99
N GLY A 21 21.08 -17.71 53.50
CA GLY A 21 22.35 -17.40 54.15
C GLY A 21 23.23 -18.66 54.19
N GLY A 22 24.26 -18.76 53.34
CA GLY A 22 25.23 -19.88 53.37
C GLY A 22 26.32 -19.80 52.30
N HIS A 23 27.50 -19.32 52.70
CA HIS A 23 28.78 -19.41 51.99
C HIS A 23 29.33 -20.86 51.98
N GLY A 24 30.13 -21.19 50.97
CA GLY A 24 30.95 -22.41 50.94
C GLY A 24 31.90 -22.44 49.75
N THR A 25 33.18 -22.23 50.05
CA THR A 25 34.35 -21.97 49.20
C THR A 25 35.00 -23.19 48.51
N VAL A 26 35.57 -22.93 47.32
CA VAL A 26 36.88 -23.37 46.78
C VAL A 26 37.18 -24.86 46.62
N GLU A 27 37.44 -25.29 45.37
CA GLU A 27 38.70 -25.96 45.00
C GLU A 27 38.94 -26.02 43.47
N SER A 28 40.16 -25.68 43.08
CA SER A 28 40.86 -25.91 41.81
C SER A 28 42.26 -26.40 42.24
N PRO A 29 43.02 -27.22 41.47
CA PRO A 29 43.27 -27.04 40.04
C PRO A 29 43.46 -28.34 39.21
N GLY A 30 43.40 -28.21 37.88
CA GLY A 30 43.77 -29.28 36.94
C GLY A 30 44.08 -28.71 35.56
N ARG A 31 45.34 -28.34 35.35
CA ARG A 31 45.88 -27.82 34.09
C ARG A 31 46.32 -29.00 33.22
N VAL A 32 45.67 -29.21 32.09
CA VAL A 32 46.24 -29.96 30.96
C VAL A 32 46.13 -29.08 29.71
N THR A 33 47.30 -28.63 29.28
CA THR A 33 47.53 -27.94 28.00
C THR A 33 47.51 -28.98 26.90
N VAL A 34 46.62 -28.86 25.91
CA VAL A 34 46.82 -29.49 24.60
C VAL A 34 46.43 -28.53 23.48
N ALA A 35 47.40 -28.37 22.59
CA ALA A 35 47.48 -27.60 21.37
C ALA A 35 46.19 -27.05 20.73
N SER A 36 46.22 -25.74 20.51
CA SER A 36 45.49 -25.01 19.48
C SER A 36 45.72 -25.66 18.11
N THR A 37 44.67 -26.27 17.55
CA THR A 37 44.55 -26.48 16.11
C THR A 37 43.39 -25.63 15.65
N THR A 38 43.72 -24.49 15.04
CA THR A 38 42.81 -23.63 14.31
C THR A 38 42.25 -24.44 13.14
N ALA A 39 41.04 -24.96 13.30
CA ALA A 39 40.27 -25.45 12.17
C ALA A 39 39.93 -24.24 11.28
N PRO A 40 40.09 -24.33 9.96
CA PRO A 40 39.65 -23.27 9.07
C PRO A 40 38.13 -23.13 9.24
N SER A 41 37.71 -21.93 9.64
CA SER A 41 36.32 -21.49 9.64
C SER A 41 35.72 -21.78 8.27
N GLN A 42 34.80 -22.75 8.23
CA GLN A 42 33.95 -22.91 7.06
C GLN A 42 33.20 -21.59 6.84
N PRO A 43 33.06 -21.09 5.60
CA PRO A 43 32.13 -20.01 5.33
C PRO A 43 30.74 -20.51 5.73
N GLY A 44 30.18 -19.90 6.77
CA GLY A 44 28.83 -20.19 7.22
C GLY A 44 27.89 -20.02 6.03
N CYS A 45 27.15 -21.08 5.72
CA CYS A 45 25.98 -21.00 4.85
C CYS A 45 25.11 -19.85 5.40
N GLY A 46 25.01 -18.77 4.64
CA GLY A 46 24.49 -17.48 5.10
C GLY A 46 23.13 -17.65 5.76
N GLN A 47 22.91 -16.94 6.87
CA GLN A 47 21.58 -16.86 7.43
C GLN A 47 20.67 -16.16 6.42
N ALA A 48 19.89 -16.94 5.68
CA ALA A 48 18.88 -16.38 4.80
C ALA A 48 17.77 -15.79 5.68
N PHE A 49 17.67 -14.47 5.69
CA PHE A 49 16.63 -13.79 6.45
C PHE A 49 15.27 -13.96 5.74
N PRO A 50 14.22 -14.46 6.43
CA PRO A 50 12.91 -14.69 5.81
C PRO A 50 12.33 -13.43 5.14
N ILE A 51 12.58 -12.24 5.69
CA ILE A 51 12.11 -10.97 5.11
C ILE A 51 12.85 -10.60 3.82
N ASN A 52 14.14 -10.91 3.70
CA ASN A 52 14.94 -10.65 2.50
C ASN A 52 14.46 -11.52 1.34
N LEU A 53 14.24 -12.81 1.60
CA LEU A 53 13.71 -13.75 0.61
C LEU A 53 12.31 -13.32 0.15
N LEU A 54 11.42 -13.00 1.09
CA LEU A 54 10.09 -12.49 0.77
C LEU A 54 10.18 -11.23 -0.09
N ALA A 55 11.00 -10.25 0.29
CA ALA A 55 11.13 -9.01 -0.46
C ALA A 55 11.66 -9.25 -1.88
N ALA A 56 12.67 -10.11 -2.03
CA ALA A 56 13.20 -10.49 -3.34
C ALA A 56 12.14 -11.18 -4.22
N GLU A 57 11.37 -12.11 -3.67
CA GLU A 57 10.26 -12.76 -4.39
C GLU A 57 9.22 -11.75 -4.89
N ARG A 58 8.82 -10.80 -4.03
CA ARG A 58 7.85 -9.75 -4.41
C ARG A 58 8.39 -8.81 -5.49
N LEU A 59 9.67 -8.45 -5.42
CA LEU A 59 10.32 -7.64 -6.45
C LEU A 59 10.42 -8.38 -7.79
N ARG A 60 10.75 -9.68 -7.79
CA ARG A 60 10.75 -10.50 -9.01
C ARG A 60 9.36 -10.58 -9.63
N GLU A 61 8.35 -10.83 -8.81
CA GLU A 61 6.97 -10.89 -9.29
C GLU A 61 6.51 -9.56 -9.91
N ALA A 62 6.87 -8.41 -9.31
CA ALA A 62 6.58 -7.12 -9.91
C ALA A 62 7.28 -6.95 -11.26
N ALA A 63 8.55 -7.34 -11.38
CA ALA A 63 9.27 -7.28 -12.64
C ALA A 63 8.60 -8.13 -13.73
N GLU A 64 8.17 -9.35 -13.39
CA GLU A 64 7.46 -10.22 -14.33
C GLU A 64 6.13 -9.58 -14.75
N LEU A 65 5.30 -9.11 -13.80
CA LEU A 65 4.03 -8.48 -14.13
C LEU A 65 4.20 -7.25 -15.03
N LEU A 66 5.19 -6.40 -14.74
CA LEU A 66 5.51 -5.23 -15.55
C LEU A 66 5.96 -5.61 -16.97
N ALA A 67 6.79 -6.65 -17.10
CA ALA A 67 7.21 -7.16 -18.40
C ALA A 67 6.04 -7.69 -19.22
N HIS A 68 5.12 -8.43 -18.60
CA HIS A 68 3.92 -8.96 -19.25
C HIS A 68 2.93 -7.85 -19.64
N GLN A 69 2.97 -6.71 -18.94
CA GLN A 69 2.12 -5.53 -19.18
C GLN A 69 2.75 -4.54 -20.18
N ASP A 70 3.84 -4.93 -20.86
CA ASP A 70 4.59 -4.10 -21.82
C ASP A 70 5.05 -2.75 -21.21
N ASP A 71 5.42 -2.77 -19.92
CA ASP A 71 5.98 -1.62 -19.22
C ASP A 71 7.45 -1.34 -19.66
N ASN A 72 7.99 -0.18 -19.26
CA ASN A 72 9.35 0.27 -19.52
C ASN A 72 10.42 -0.80 -19.14
N PRO A 73 11.23 -1.28 -20.11
CA PRO A 73 12.24 -2.31 -19.88
C PRO A 73 13.29 -1.95 -18.82
N TYR A 74 13.63 -0.66 -18.68
CA TYR A 74 14.58 -0.20 -17.66
C TYR A 74 14.03 -0.40 -16.26
N ARG A 75 12.72 -0.19 -16.08
CA ARG A 75 12.03 -0.38 -14.80
C ARG A 75 11.97 -1.87 -14.45
N VAL A 76 11.61 -2.72 -15.41
CA VAL A 76 11.68 -4.19 -15.25
C VAL A 76 13.07 -4.64 -14.82
N ALA A 77 14.12 -4.18 -15.50
CA ALA A 77 15.50 -4.53 -15.18
C ALA A 77 15.95 -4.00 -13.82
N ALA A 78 15.46 -2.84 -13.37
CA ALA A 78 15.74 -2.31 -12.04
C ALA A 78 15.14 -3.21 -10.94
N PHE A 79 13.89 -3.63 -11.08
CA PHE A 79 13.25 -4.54 -10.12
C PHE A 79 13.94 -5.91 -10.05
N ARG A 80 14.36 -6.48 -11.19
CA ARG A 80 15.15 -7.73 -11.21
C ARG A 80 16.48 -7.58 -10.48
N ARG A 81 17.25 -6.53 -10.80
CA ARG A 81 18.55 -6.26 -10.15
C ARG A 81 18.41 -6.07 -8.65
N ALA A 82 17.40 -5.33 -8.21
CA ALA A 82 17.16 -5.14 -6.78
C ALA A 82 16.74 -6.43 -6.08
N ALA A 83 15.95 -7.29 -6.73
CA ALA A 83 15.58 -8.58 -6.14
C ALA A 83 16.80 -9.47 -5.88
N ASP A 84 17.75 -9.49 -6.82
CA ASP A 84 18.98 -10.27 -6.67
C ASP A 84 19.90 -9.67 -5.61
N ALA A 85 20.01 -8.34 -5.56
CA ALA A 85 20.76 -7.64 -4.51
C ALA A 85 20.19 -7.94 -3.12
N VAL A 86 18.87 -7.85 -2.95
CA VAL A 86 18.19 -8.07 -1.66
C VAL A 86 18.27 -9.54 -1.23
N ALA A 87 18.17 -10.49 -2.16
CA ALA A 87 18.32 -11.91 -1.86
C ALA A 87 19.75 -12.27 -1.39
N ALA A 88 20.76 -11.53 -1.85
CA ALA A 88 22.16 -11.75 -1.52
C ALA A 88 22.64 -10.97 -0.27
N LEU A 89 21.75 -10.23 0.41
CA LEU A 89 22.12 -9.50 1.62
C LEU A 89 22.36 -10.46 2.80
N ASP A 90 23.55 -10.36 3.41
CA ASP A 90 23.93 -11.04 4.64
C ASP A 90 23.38 -10.37 5.91
N THR A 91 22.49 -9.39 5.78
CA THR A 91 21.90 -8.63 6.89
C THR A 91 20.39 -8.54 6.72
N ASP A 92 19.66 -8.67 7.84
CA ASP A 92 18.20 -8.55 7.87
C ASP A 92 17.74 -7.18 7.36
N LEU A 93 16.86 -7.17 6.37
CA LEU A 93 16.37 -5.93 5.77
C LEU A 93 15.53 -5.09 6.76
N GLY A 94 14.86 -5.73 7.71
CA GLY A 94 14.19 -5.06 8.82
C GLY A 94 15.18 -4.36 9.76
N ALA A 95 16.34 -4.97 10.03
CA ALA A 95 17.41 -4.36 10.81
C ALA A 95 18.04 -3.16 10.09
N ILE A 96 18.34 -3.29 8.78
CA ILE A 96 18.85 -2.17 7.96
C ILE A 96 17.87 -0.98 8.01
N PHE A 97 16.57 -1.27 7.86
CA PHE A 97 15.53 -0.26 7.94
C PHE A 97 15.41 0.36 9.34
N ALA A 98 15.52 -0.44 10.40
CA ALA A 98 15.44 0.06 11.78
C ALA A 98 16.62 0.98 12.15
N GLU A 99 17.81 0.72 11.60
CA GLU A 99 19.02 1.49 11.89
C GLU A 99 19.06 2.84 11.15
N GLY A 100 18.72 2.86 9.86
CA GLY A 100 18.92 4.06 9.03
C GLY A 100 17.75 4.40 8.11
N GLY A 101 16.58 3.81 8.34
CA GLY A 101 15.35 4.13 7.60
C GLY A 101 15.44 3.85 6.10
N ILE A 102 14.75 4.66 5.30
CA ILE A 102 14.69 4.51 3.84
C ILE A 102 16.05 4.79 3.19
N ASP A 103 16.82 5.75 3.72
CA ASP A 103 18.13 6.13 3.18
C ASP A 103 19.17 5.01 3.33
N ALA A 104 19.04 4.15 4.34
CA ALA A 104 19.85 2.94 4.45
C ALA A 104 19.49 1.90 3.39
N LEU A 105 18.20 1.75 3.07
CA LEU A 105 17.74 0.85 2.02
C LEU A 105 18.15 1.35 0.63
N ASP A 106 18.12 2.67 0.39
CA ASP A 106 18.53 3.28 -0.88
C ASP A 106 20.04 3.12 -1.17
N ARG A 107 20.86 2.92 -0.13
CA ARG A 107 22.29 2.64 -0.27
C ARG A 107 22.60 1.21 -0.70
N ILE A 108 21.63 0.30 -0.73
CA ILE A 108 21.83 -1.07 -1.20
C ILE A 108 22.13 -1.02 -2.71
N PRO A 109 23.24 -1.62 -3.19
CA PRO A 109 23.56 -1.61 -4.62
C PRO A 109 22.42 -2.16 -5.48
N GLY A 110 22.01 -1.40 -6.49
CA GLY A 110 20.90 -1.77 -7.37
C GLY A 110 19.50 -1.45 -6.82
N VAL A 111 19.40 -0.97 -5.57
CA VAL A 111 18.20 -0.34 -5.03
C VAL A 111 18.28 1.15 -5.32
N GLY A 112 17.17 1.72 -5.78
CA GLY A 112 16.99 3.16 -5.89
C GLY A 112 15.78 3.63 -5.08
N PRO A 113 15.46 4.93 -5.07
CA PRO A 113 14.55 5.51 -4.08
C PRO A 113 13.16 4.85 -4.05
N ARG A 114 12.62 4.52 -5.23
CA ARG A 114 11.34 3.80 -5.36
C ARG A 114 11.39 2.40 -4.76
N ILE A 115 12.48 1.68 -5.01
CA ILE A 115 12.64 0.31 -4.52
C ILE A 115 12.90 0.34 -3.02
N ALA A 116 13.68 1.31 -2.52
CA ALA A 116 13.88 1.54 -1.09
C ALA A 116 12.54 1.78 -0.36
N ALA A 117 11.65 2.59 -0.94
CA ALA A 117 10.31 2.80 -0.41
C ALA A 117 9.46 1.51 -0.40
N ALA A 118 9.54 0.70 -1.46
CA ALA A 118 8.86 -0.59 -1.53
C ALA A 118 9.38 -1.57 -0.46
N LEU A 119 10.70 -1.63 -0.29
CA LEU A 119 11.37 -2.45 0.72
C LEU A 119 10.99 -2.02 2.14
N ALA A 120 10.90 -0.72 2.42
CA ALA A 120 10.42 -0.20 3.70
C ALA A 120 8.95 -0.59 3.97
N GLU A 121 8.09 -0.56 2.96
CA GLU A 121 6.68 -0.97 3.08
C GLU A 121 6.57 -2.47 3.40
N LEU A 122 7.34 -3.29 2.69
CA LEU A 122 7.43 -4.74 2.89
C LEU A 122 7.97 -5.08 4.28
N ALA A 123 9.05 -4.43 4.72
CA ALA A 123 9.64 -4.64 6.03
C ALA A 123 8.65 -4.29 7.17
N ARG A 124 7.86 -3.23 7.00
CA ARG A 124 6.91 -2.76 8.02
C ARG A 124 5.61 -3.55 8.05
N THR A 125 5.11 -3.97 6.89
CA THR A 125 3.72 -4.48 6.78
C THR A 125 3.60 -5.87 6.17
N GLY A 126 4.68 -6.41 5.60
CA GLY A 126 4.66 -7.64 4.80
C GLY A 126 3.89 -7.50 3.48
N ARG A 127 3.45 -6.28 3.13
CA ARG A 127 2.63 -5.99 1.94
C ARG A 127 3.26 -4.85 1.14
N TRP A 128 2.94 -4.83 -0.14
CA TRP A 128 3.38 -3.80 -1.07
C TRP A 128 2.25 -3.44 -2.02
N ILE A 129 1.64 -2.27 -1.79
CA ILE A 129 0.41 -1.83 -2.47
C ILE A 129 0.59 -1.78 -4.00
N TYR A 130 1.74 -1.34 -4.49
CA TYR A 130 2.02 -1.28 -5.93
C TYR A 130 1.94 -2.67 -6.59
N LEU A 131 2.53 -3.70 -5.96
CA LEU A 131 2.46 -5.06 -6.47
C LEU A 131 1.03 -5.62 -6.44
N GLU A 132 0.28 -5.35 -5.37
CA GLU A 132 -1.14 -5.73 -5.34
C GLU A 132 -1.93 -5.05 -6.47
N ARG A 133 -1.54 -3.85 -6.89
CA ARG A 133 -2.15 -3.20 -8.04
C ARG A 133 -1.75 -3.82 -9.37
N LEU A 134 -0.47 -4.15 -9.57
CA LEU A 134 -0.02 -4.85 -10.78
C LEU A 134 -0.76 -6.18 -10.95
N ARG A 135 -1.13 -6.83 -9.84
CA ARG A 135 -1.98 -8.03 -9.80
C ARG A 135 -3.47 -7.76 -10.06
N GLY A 136 -3.89 -6.51 -10.25
CA GLY A 136 -5.31 -6.12 -10.30
C GLY A 136 -6.08 -6.42 -9.01
N SER A 137 -5.39 -6.40 -7.86
CA SER A 137 -5.94 -6.73 -6.53
C SER A 137 -6.08 -5.53 -5.61
N ALA A 138 -5.37 -4.42 -5.87
CA ALA A 138 -5.46 -3.19 -5.08
C ALA A 138 -6.88 -2.62 -5.18
N GLY A 139 -7.61 -2.70 -4.07
CA GLY A 139 -8.95 -2.14 -3.95
C GLY A 139 -9.10 -1.31 -2.67
N PRO A 140 -10.19 -0.54 -2.54
CA PRO A 140 -10.50 0.34 -1.40
C PRO A 140 -10.33 -0.31 -0.02
N LEU A 141 -10.57 -1.61 0.07
CA LEU A 141 -10.49 -2.37 1.31
C LEU A 141 -9.08 -2.34 1.93
N ASP A 142 -8.03 -2.40 1.12
CA ASP A 142 -6.65 -2.45 1.60
C ASP A 142 -6.24 -1.11 2.21
N VAL A 143 -6.70 -0.02 1.59
CA VAL A 143 -6.55 1.35 2.09
C VAL A 143 -7.30 1.54 3.41
N PHE A 144 -8.54 1.06 3.54
CA PHE A 144 -9.29 1.19 4.80
C PHE A 144 -8.76 0.29 5.92
N CYS A 145 -8.21 -0.88 5.59
CA CYS A 145 -7.56 -1.73 6.59
C CYS A 145 -6.28 -1.12 7.16
N SER A 146 -5.72 -0.06 6.55
CA SER A 146 -4.61 0.69 7.12
C SER A 146 -5.01 1.57 8.30
N ILE A 147 -6.32 1.82 8.49
CA ILE A 147 -6.84 2.65 9.57
C ILE A 147 -6.81 1.85 10.88
N PRO A 148 -6.19 2.39 11.96
CA PRO A 148 -6.18 1.71 13.26
C PRO A 148 -7.59 1.36 13.74
N GLY A 149 -7.80 0.08 14.09
CA GLY A 149 -9.11 -0.41 14.54
C GLY A 149 -10.11 -0.74 13.43
N VAL A 150 -9.70 -0.66 12.15
CA VAL A 150 -10.46 -1.09 10.98
C VAL A 150 -9.86 -2.37 10.41
N GLY A 151 -10.53 -3.50 10.66
CA GLY A 151 -10.19 -4.79 10.03
C GLY A 151 -10.94 -5.00 8.71
N PRO A 152 -10.66 -6.11 7.98
CA PRO A 152 -11.23 -6.40 6.66
C PRO A 152 -12.76 -6.36 6.60
N ALA A 153 -13.43 -6.89 7.63
CA ALA A 153 -14.89 -6.87 7.72
C ALA A 153 -15.48 -5.46 7.86
N LEU A 154 -14.78 -4.59 8.59
CA LEU A 154 -15.20 -3.20 8.78
C LEU A 154 -14.87 -2.34 7.57
N ALA A 155 -13.70 -2.55 6.97
CA ALA A 155 -13.30 -1.92 5.71
C ALA A 155 -14.30 -2.24 4.59
N LYS A 156 -14.69 -3.52 4.45
CA LYS A 156 -15.73 -3.95 3.51
C LYS A 156 -17.04 -3.21 3.75
N ARG A 157 -17.48 -3.16 5.01
CA ARG A 157 -18.74 -2.50 5.37
C ARG A 157 -18.72 -0.99 5.15
N LEU A 158 -17.61 -0.32 5.47
CA LEU A 158 -17.43 1.10 5.20
C LEU A 158 -17.51 1.36 3.69
N HIS A 159 -16.85 0.53 2.89
CA HIS A 159 -16.91 0.61 1.43
C HIS A 159 -18.35 0.39 0.93
N GLU A 160 -19.05 -0.65 1.39
CA GLU A 160 -20.42 -0.98 0.98
C GLU A 160 -21.46 0.04 1.45
N SER A 161 -21.28 0.64 2.63
CA SER A 161 -22.28 1.54 3.20
C SER A 161 -22.07 2.99 2.77
N LEU A 162 -20.81 3.43 2.67
CA LEU A 162 -20.45 4.82 2.36
C LEU A 162 -20.04 5.00 0.89
N HIS A 163 -19.81 3.90 0.17
CA HIS A 163 -19.49 3.90 -1.27
C HIS A 163 -18.22 4.70 -1.59
N VAL A 164 -17.23 4.64 -0.69
CA VAL A 164 -15.96 5.38 -0.75
C VAL A 164 -14.79 4.48 -1.11
N GLU A 165 -13.79 5.02 -1.81
CA GLU A 165 -12.66 4.25 -2.36
C GLU A 165 -11.28 4.71 -1.84
N THR A 166 -11.21 5.92 -1.27
CA THR A 166 -9.97 6.55 -0.77
C THR A 166 -10.15 7.04 0.66
N LEU A 167 -9.05 7.29 1.38
CA LEU A 167 -9.11 7.86 2.73
C LEU A 167 -9.74 9.26 2.73
N GLU A 168 -9.51 10.04 1.69
CA GLU A 168 -10.05 11.39 1.50
C GLU A 168 -11.56 11.35 1.26
N GLN A 169 -12.04 10.42 0.40
CA GLN A 169 -13.47 10.21 0.23
C GLN A 169 -14.11 9.69 1.51
N LEU A 170 -13.44 8.78 2.23
CA LEU A 170 -13.91 8.30 3.52
C LEU A 170 -13.99 9.45 4.54
N GLU A 171 -13.00 10.36 4.59
CA GLU A 171 -13.05 11.54 5.45
C GLU A 171 -14.26 12.41 5.12
N ALA A 172 -14.44 12.76 3.84
CA ALA A 172 -15.56 13.58 3.38
C ALA A 172 -16.92 12.94 3.73
N ALA A 173 -17.09 11.65 3.39
CA ALA A 173 -18.32 10.91 3.69
C ALA A 173 -18.57 10.79 5.19
N LEU A 174 -17.52 10.57 5.99
CA LEU A 174 -17.66 10.55 7.43
C LEU A 174 -18.04 11.93 7.98
N HIS A 175 -17.67 13.04 7.35
CA HIS A 175 -18.04 14.39 7.81
C HIS A 175 -19.47 14.81 7.46
N GLU A 176 -20.21 14.04 6.66
CA GLU A 176 -21.62 14.30 6.42
C GLU A 176 -22.44 14.16 7.71
N LYS A 177 -23.43 15.07 7.88
CA LYS A 177 -24.20 15.20 9.12
C LYS A 177 -25.06 13.97 9.43
N ASP A 178 -25.51 13.25 8.41
CA ASP A 178 -26.44 12.12 8.52
C ASP A 178 -25.81 10.75 8.19
N VAL A 179 -24.48 10.69 8.14
CA VAL A 179 -23.79 9.44 7.80
C VAL A 179 -24.10 8.32 8.80
N ARG A 180 -24.61 7.19 8.30
CA ARG A 180 -24.87 5.98 9.09
C ARG A 180 -24.26 4.78 8.41
N VAL A 181 -23.53 3.99 9.18
CA VAL A 181 -22.98 2.72 8.74
C VAL A 181 -23.56 1.61 9.62
N PRO A 182 -24.27 0.63 9.06
CA PRO A 182 -24.86 -0.48 9.81
C PRO A 182 -23.86 -1.15 10.76
N GLY A 183 -24.22 -1.27 12.05
CA GLY A 183 -23.36 -1.87 13.07
C GLY A 183 -22.15 -1.01 13.50
N ILE A 184 -22.11 0.27 13.12
CA ILE A 184 -21.17 1.26 13.68
C ILE A 184 -21.96 2.32 14.46
N GLY A 185 -21.78 2.36 15.78
CA GLY A 185 -22.37 3.39 16.62
C GLY A 185 -21.64 4.73 16.51
N VAL A 186 -22.31 5.81 16.91
CA VAL A 186 -21.79 7.21 16.92
C VAL A 186 -20.40 7.34 17.55
N ARG A 187 -20.12 6.62 18.64
CA ARG A 187 -18.81 6.65 19.32
C ARG A 187 -17.70 6.07 18.43
N ARG A 188 -17.96 4.95 17.75
CA ARG A 188 -16.99 4.30 16.87
C ARG A 188 -16.80 5.09 15.57
N LEU A 189 -17.86 5.73 15.08
CA LEU A 189 -17.80 6.63 13.93
C LEU A 189 -16.94 7.88 14.23
N ALA A 190 -17.07 8.46 15.44
CA ALA A 190 -16.23 9.57 15.88
C ALA A 190 -14.74 9.18 16.00
N LEU A 191 -14.44 7.97 16.51
CA LEU A 191 -13.08 7.45 16.54
C LEU A 191 -12.52 7.24 15.12
N LEU A 192 -13.34 6.75 14.20
CA LEU A 192 -12.96 6.57 12.80
C LEU A 192 -12.67 7.91 12.12
N ARG A 193 -13.53 8.93 12.31
CA ARG A 193 -13.28 10.32 11.86
C ARG A 193 -11.95 10.84 12.38
N ALA A 194 -11.69 10.70 13.67
CA ALA A 194 -10.46 11.16 14.29
C ALA A 194 -9.22 10.42 13.77
N ALA A 195 -9.30 9.10 13.58
CA ALA A 195 -8.20 8.29 13.04
C ALA A 195 -7.88 8.65 11.58
N VAL A 196 -8.91 8.72 10.71
CA VAL A 196 -8.76 9.13 9.32
C VAL A 196 -8.23 10.57 9.25
N GLY A 197 -8.80 11.47 10.03
CA GLY A 197 -8.37 12.87 10.13
C GLY A 197 -6.92 13.00 10.60
N GLN A 198 -6.45 12.20 11.56
CA GLN A 198 -5.04 12.21 12.00
C GLN A 198 -4.10 11.61 10.95
N MET A 199 -4.50 10.54 10.28
CA MET A 199 -3.72 9.96 9.18
C MET A 199 -3.58 10.97 8.04
N LEU A 200 -4.68 11.61 7.63
CA LEU A 200 -4.69 12.65 6.61
C LEU A 200 -4.02 13.93 7.09
N ALA A 201 -4.12 14.31 8.35
CA ALA A 201 -3.43 15.46 8.91
C ALA A 201 -1.91 15.22 8.94
N ARG A 202 -1.45 14.00 9.21
CA ARG A 202 -0.01 13.65 9.11
C ARG A 202 0.46 13.69 7.65
N VAL A 203 -0.34 13.20 6.71
CA VAL A 203 -0.09 13.34 5.27
C VAL A 203 -0.11 14.82 4.84
N ARG A 204 -1.04 15.63 5.36
CA ARG A 204 -1.20 17.06 5.06
C ARG A 204 -0.17 17.95 5.76
N ALA A 205 0.30 17.58 6.95
CA ALA A 205 1.33 18.31 7.70
C ALA A 205 2.74 18.06 7.13
N VAL A 206 2.96 16.88 6.53
CA VAL A 206 4.13 16.62 5.67
C VAL A 206 3.99 17.35 4.32
N ARG A 207 2.77 17.69 3.88
CA ARG A 207 2.49 18.55 2.72
C ARG A 207 2.61 20.04 3.06
N THR A 208 3.82 20.50 3.39
CA THR A 208 4.22 21.92 3.29
C THR A 208 4.99 22.20 1.99
N ARG A 209 4.59 21.54 0.91
CA ARG A 209 4.81 21.97 -0.49
C ARG A 209 3.57 21.56 -1.29
N PRO A 210 3.08 22.37 -2.25
CA PRO A 210 2.13 21.87 -3.23
C PRO A 210 2.75 20.60 -3.82
N ALA A 211 2.02 19.49 -3.78
CA ALA A 211 2.49 18.23 -4.33
C ALA A 211 2.93 18.52 -5.76
N ASP A 212 4.18 18.17 -6.08
CA ASP A 212 4.54 17.86 -7.45
C ASP A 212 3.50 16.82 -7.90
N GLU A 213 2.50 17.25 -8.65
CA GLU A 213 1.42 16.46 -9.20
C GLU A 213 1.32 16.86 -10.67
N PRO A 214 1.00 15.94 -11.59
CA PRO A 214 0.69 16.28 -12.96
C PRO A 214 -0.38 17.39 -13.03
N ASP A 215 -0.28 18.25 -14.04
CA ASP A 215 -1.35 19.20 -14.30
C ASP A 215 -2.62 18.47 -14.79
N VAL A 216 -3.79 19.10 -14.62
CA VAL A 216 -5.06 18.48 -15.03
C VAL A 216 -5.09 18.20 -16.52
N ALA A 217 -4.45 19.04 -17.34
CA ALA A 217 -4.37 18.83 -18.78
C ALA A 217 -3.66 17.49 -19.11
N MET A 218 -2.54 17.19 -18.46
CA MET A 218 -1.81 15.94 -18.59
C MET A 218 -2.63 14.74 -18.09
N LEU A 219 -3.34 14.88 -16.97
CA LEU A 219 -4.23 13.82 -16.47
C LEU A 219 -5.34 13.51 -17.48
N LEU A 220 -5.95 14.53 -18.07
CA LEU A 220 -7.01 14.38 -19.09
C LEU A 220 -6.46 13.87 -20.43
N ASP A 221 -5.20 14.16 -20.77
CA ASP A 221 -4.52 13.57 -21.92
C ASP A 221 -4.32 12.05 -21.76
N VAL A 222 -3.80 11.62 -20.60
CA VAL A 222 -3.62 10.20 -20.29
C VAL A 222 -4.97 9.46 -20.25
N ASP A 223 -6.02 10.06 -19.69
CA ASP A 223 -7.39 9.52 -19.74
C ASP A 223 -7.87 9.30 -21.18
N ARG A 224 -7.63 10.28 -22.05
CA ARG A 224 -8.01 10.22 -23.47
C ARG A 224 -7.25 9.10 -24.20
N GLU A 225 -5.92 9.05 -24.04
CA GLU A 225 -5.08 8.00 -24.66
C GLU A 225 -5.56 6.61 -24.23
N TYR A 226 -5.75 6.41 -22.92
CA TYR A 226 -6.21 5.15 -22.36
C TYR A 226 -7.53 4.70 -22.98
N ARG A 227 -8.55 5.57 -22.97
CA ARG A 227 -9.88 5.23 -23.48
C ARG A 227 -9.88 4.95 -24.98
N THR A 228 -9.14 5.73 -25.78
CA THR A 228 -9.01 5.49 -27.22
C THR A 228 -8.37 4.13 -27.49
N ARG A 229 -7.27 3.80 -26.80
CA ARG A 229 -6.57 2.52 -27.01
C ARG A 229 -7.35 1.32 -26.45
N ALA A 230 -8.05 1.50 -25.34
CA ALA A 230 -8.95 0.50 -24.76
C ALA A 230 -10.13 0.20 -25.69
N ALA A 231 -10.79 1.23 -26.24
CA ALA A 231 -11.87 1.07 -27.22
C ALA A 231 -11.39 0.38 -28.51
N ALA A 232 -10.16 0.68 -28.95
CA ALA A 232 -9.51 0.01 -30.06
C ALA A 232 -9.02 -1.41 -29.75
N LYS A 233 -9.13 -1.87 -28.49
CA LYS A 233 -8.66 -3.19 -28.00
C LYS A 233 -7.17 -3.43 -28.29
N THR A 234 -6.36 -2.38 -28.20
CA THR A 234 -4.90 -2.43 -28.46
C THR A 234 -4.06 -2.54 -27.19
N LEU A 235 -4.67 -2.40 -26.02
CA LEU A 235 -4.00 -2.51 -24.73
C LEU A 235 -3.94 -3.97 -24.26
N ARG A 236 -2.88 -4.31 -23.54
CA ARG A 236 -2.82 -5.57 -22.79
C ARG A 236 -3.92 -5.59 -21.74
N THR A 237 -4.47 -6.77 -21.52
CA THR A 237 -5.44 -7.00 -20.45
C THR A 237 -4.81 -7.76 -19.30
N ILE A 238 -5.21 -7.41 -18.09
CA ILE A 238 -4.87 -8.15 -16.87
C ILE A 238 -6.08 -8.93 -16.40
N ALA A 239 -5.85 -10.03 -15.69
CA ALA A 239 -6.87 -10.77 -14.97
C ALA A 239 -6.99 -10.18 -13.56
N PRO A 240 -7.92 -9.25 -13.29
CA PRO A 240 -8.06 -8.73 -11.95
C PRO A 240 -8.50 -9.85 -11.00
N LYS A 241 -8.06 -9.84 -9.75
CA LYS A 241 -8.49 -10.85 -8.76
C LYS A 241 -9.90 -10.59 -8.21
N ARG A 242 -10.34 -9.33 -8.27
CA ARG A 242 -11.66 -8.90 -7.77
C ARG A 242 -12.67 -8.90 -8.91
N PHE A 243 -13.91 -9.29 -8.62
CA PHE A 243 -15.02 -9.35 -9.59
C PHE A 243 -14.69 -10.15 -10.85
N ASN A 244 -13.89 -11.21 -10.70
CA ASN A 244 -13.45 -12.07 -11.79
C ASN A 244 -13.40 -13.55 -11.34
N PRO A 245 -14.56 -14.19 -11.12
CA PRO A 245 -14.61 -15.56 -10.61
C PRO A 245 -13.98 -16.59 -11.57
N ARG A 246 -13.85 -16.25 -12.86
CA ARG A 246 -13.24 -17.11 -13.88
C ARG A 246 -11.74 -16.85 -14.08
N GLY A 247 -11.19 -15.81 -13.48
CA GLY A 247 -9.77 -15.45 -13.63
C GLY A 247 -9.38 -15.00 -15.05
N GLU A 248 -10.33 -14.51 -15.84
CA GLU A 248 -10.11 -14.12 -17.24
C GLU A 248 -9.41 -12.77 -17.33
N ALA A 249 -8.50 -12.60 -18.29
CA ALA A 249 -7.80 -11.34 -18.53
C ALA A 249 -8.65 -10.39 -19.38
N TRP A 250 -9.45 -9.54 -18.72
CA TRP A 250 -10.39 -8.64 -19.40
C TRP A 250 -10.13 -7.15 -19.16
N LEU A 251 -9.36 -6.78 -18.14
CA LEU A 251 -9.19 -5.37 -17.74
C LEU A 251 -8.01 -4.73 -18.50
N PRO A 252 -8.23 -3.75 -19.39
CA PRO A 252 -7.14 -3.10 -20.12
C PRO A 252 -6.26 -2.27 -19.18
N ILE A 253 -4.95 -2.34 -19.36
CA ILE A 253 -3.96 -1.54 -18.61
C ILE A 253 -3.07 -0.76 -19.58
N LEU A 254 -2.77 0.49 -19.22
CA LEU A 254 -1.82 1.34 -19.93
C LEU A 254 -0.74 1.82 -18.97
N HIS A 255 0.52 1.61 -19.34
CA HIS A 255 1.67 2.29 -18.74
C HIS A 255 2.17 3.33 -19.73
N THR A 256 2.37 4.56 -19.28
CA THR A 256 2.80 5.66 -20.17
C THR A 256 3.57 6.72 -19.39
N ASP A 257 4.53 7.36 -20.05
CA ASP A 257 5.40 8.36 -19.44
C ASP A 257 5.07 9.77 -19.99
N ARG A 258 5.10 10.79 -19.14
CA ARG A 258 4.91 12.21 -19.50
C ARG A 258 5.89 13.08 -18.72
N GLY A 259 6.98 13.46 -19.36
CA GLY A 259 8.06 14.20 -18.71
C GLY A 259 8.62 13.39 -17.54
N LYS A 260 8.54 13.93 -16.32
CA LYS A 260 9.00 13.25 -15.09
C LYS A 260 7.98 12.29 -14.46
N TRP A 261 6.79 12.17 -15.05
CA TRP A 261 5.68 11.40 -14.51
C TRP A 261 5.54 10.07 -15.23
N HIS A 262 5.42 9.01 -14.46
CA HIS A 262 5.04 7.70 -14.97
C HIS A 262 3.60 7.45 -14.55
N PHE A 263 2.79 6.96 -15.48
CA PHE A 263 1.38 6.68 -15.28
C PHE A 263 1.09 5.19 -15.41
N THR A 264 0.10 4.75 -14.64
CA THR A 264 -0.63 3.50 -14.87
C THR A 264 -2.11 3.84 -14.90
N ALA A 265 -2.77 3.60 -16.04
CA ALA A 265 -4.18 3.85 -16.24
C ALA A 265 -4.93 2.53 -16.42
N LEU A 266 -6.06 2.41 -15.73
CA LEU A 266 -6.96 1.26 -15.83
C LEU A 266 -8.40 1.67 -15.50
N TYR A 267 -9.36 0.97 -16.08
CA TYR A 267 -10.77 1.11 -15.73
C TYR A 267 -11.01 0.69 -14.28
N SER A 268 -11.88 1.43 -13.60
CA SER A 268 -12.23 1.11 -12.22
C SER A 268 -12.94 -0.24 -12.16
N ASN A 269 -12.29 -1.21 -11.50
CA ASN A 269 -12.85 -2.54 -11.26
C ASN A 269 -13.41 -2.66 -9.82
N THR A 270 -14.10 -1.62 -9.35
CA THR A 270 -14.74 -1.59 -8.03
C THR A 270 -16.20 -2.01 -8.11
N ALA A 271 -16.76 -2.51 -7.00
CA ALA A 271 -18.17 -2.94 -6.91
C ALA A 271 -19.11 -1.87 -7.46
N ARG A 272 -18.85 -0.62 -7.10
CA ARG A 272 -19.63 0.55 -7.53
C ARG A 272 -19.60 0.70 -9.04
N ALA A 273 -18.45 0.64 -9.69
CA ALA A 273 -18.34 0.79 -11.13
C ALA A 273 -19.17 -0.27 -11.88
N HIS A 274 -19.25 -1.50 -11.34
CA HIS A 274 -20.12 -2.56 -11.86
C HIS A 274 -21.61 -2.29 -11.58
N GLU A 275 -21.96 -1.85 -10.37
CA GLU A 275 -23.36 -1.57 -9.98
C GLU A 275 -24.01 -0.45 -10.80
N ILE A 276 -23.25 0.57 -11.18
CA ILE A 276 -23.76 1.71 -11.97
C ILE A 276 -23.41 1.62 -13.46
N ASP A 277 -22.86 0.49 -13.91
CA ASP A 277 -22.44 0.25 -15.30
C ASP A 277 -21.52 1.35 -15.84
N LYS A 278 -20.51 1.71 -15.04
CA LYS A 278 -19.49 2.74 -15.33
C LYS A 278 -18.06 2.21 -15.29
N VAL A 279 -17.87 0.89 -15.31
CA VAL A 279 -16.54 0.26 -15.40
C VAL A 279 -15.73 0.88 -16.55
N GLU A 280 -16.33 1.04 -17.72
CA GLU A 280 -15.68 1.62 -18.91
C GLU A 280 -15.70 3.17 -18.97
N ASP A 281 -16.28 3.82 -17.96
CA ASP A 281 -16.30 5.28 -17.86
C ASP A 281 -15.28 5.79 -16.84
N TRP A 282 -15.10 5.10 -15.72
CA TRP A 282 -14.24 5.56 -14.64
C TRP A 282 -12.81 5.07 -14.86
N VAL A 283 -11.89 5.99 -15.08
CA VAL A 283 -10.48 5.68 -15.30
C VAL A 283 -9.70 6.08 -14.06
N VAL A 284 -9.00 5.13 -13.46
CA VAL A 284 -8.10 5.38 -12.33
C VAL A 284 -6.70 5.58 -12.89
N LEU A 285 -6.14 6.76 -12.63
CA LEU A 285 -4.79 7.14 -12.99
C LEU A 285 -3.91 7.10 -11.75
N TYR A 286 -3.01 6.14 -11.72
CA TYR A 286 -1.92 6.11 -10.74
C TYR A 286 -0.72 6.81 -11.36
N PHE A 287 -0.06 7.65 -10.60
CA PHE A 287 1.13 8.34 -11.08
C PHE A 287 2.15 8.53 -9.98
N HIS A 288 3.39 8.62 -10.41
CA HIS A 288 4.51 8.85 -9.54
C HIS A 288 5.65 9.51 -10.31
N SER A 289 6.52 10.23 -9.60
CA SER A 289 7.80 10.71 -10.12
C SER A 289 8.94 9.94 -9.45
N ASP A 290 10.19 10.19 -9.85
CA ASP A 290 11.34 9.53 -9.25
C ASP A 290 11.62 9.98 -7.81
N ALA A 291 11.26 11.23 -7.48
CA ALA A 291 11.43 11.81 -6.15
C ALA A 291 10.15 11.81 -5.30
N GLY A 292 9.01 11.43 -5.88
CA GLY A 292 7.69 11.54 -5.27
C GLY A 292 7.09 10.19 -4.90
N GLY A 293 6.30 10.20 -3.82
CA GLY A 293 5.40 9.08 -3.51
C GLY A 293 4.38 8.86 -4.60
N GLU A 294 3.86 7.64 -4.68
CA GLU A 294 2.78 7.32 -5.60
C GLU A 294 1.46 7.96 -5.14
N ALA A 295 0.75 8.56 -6.09
CA ALA A 295 -0.56 9.13 -5.89
C ALA A 295 -1.52 8.64 -6.98
N GLN A 296 -2.81 8.86 -6.77
CA GLN A 296 -3.84 8.46 -7.72
C GLN A 296 -4.90 9.55 -7.87
N ARG A 297 -5.52 9.57 -9.04
CA ARG A 297 -6.73 10.34 -9.33
C ARG A 297 -7.70 9.51 -10.16
N THR A 298 -8.98 9.75 -10.00
CA THR A 298 -10.02 9.12 -10.82
C THR A 298 -10.59 10.16 -11.77
N VAL A 299 -10.63 9.83 -13.06
CA VAL A 299 -11.26 10.62 -14.10
C VAL A 299 -12.59 9.98 -14.45
N VAL A 300 -13.65 10.79 -14.47
CA VAL A 300 -15.01 10.33 -14.76
C VAL A 300 -15.71 11.29 -15.70
N THR A 301 -16.79 10.85 -16.32
CA THR A 301 -17.68 11.76 -17.04
C THR A 301 -18.60 12.45 -16.04
N GLU A 302 -18.53 13.78 -15.98
CA GLU A 302 -19.40 14.56 -15.11
C GLU A 302 -20.84 14.49 -15.63
N THR A 303 -21.80 14.31 -14.73
CA THR A 303 -23.21 14.10 -15.08
C THR A 303 -24.07 15.32 -14.77
N ARG A 304 -23.58 16.26 -13.96
CA ARG A 304 -24.33 17.42 -13.49
C ARG A 304 -23.46 18.68 -13.43
N GLY A 305 -24.09 19.85 -13.47
CA GLY A 305 -23.41 21.13 -13.36
C GLY A 305 -22.75 21.60 -14.66
N ALA A 306 -21.92 22.64 -14.56
CA ALA A 306 -21.37 23.36 -15.72
C ALA A 306 -20.42 22.51 -16.60
N LEU A 307 -19.88 21.41 -16.06
CA LEU A 307 -19.01 20.47 -16.78
C LEU A 307 -19.74 19.20 -17.20
N ALA A 308 -21.09 19.16 -17.16
CA ALA A 308 -21.85 17.98 -17.58
C ALA A 308 -21.45 17.51 -18.99
N GLY A 309 -21.21 16.20 -19.13
CA GLY A 309 -20.72 15.56 -20.35
C GLY A 309 -19.21 15.70 -20.59
N LYS A 310 -18.47 16.41 -19.74
CA LYS A 310 -17.01 16.54 -19.82
C LYS A 310 -16.30 15.55 -18.90
N ARG A 311 -15.03 15.29 -19.20
CA ARG A 311 -14.15 14.47 -18.36
C ARG A 311 -13.59 15.33 -17.24
N VAL A 312 -13.77 14.89 -16.00
CA VAL A 312 -13.32 15.65 -14.83
C VAL A 312 -12.45 14.78 -13.94
N VAL A 313 -11.37 15.37 -13.44
CA VAL A 313 -10.50 14.77 -12.44
C VAL A 313 -11.15 15.00 -11.07
N ARG A 314 -11.54 13.92 -10.38
CA ARG A 314 -12.21 14.02 -9.09
C ARG A 314 -11.32 14.72 -8.04
N GLY A 315 -11.89 15.71 -7.38
CA GLY A 315 -11.19 16.56 -6.40
C GLY A 315 -10.30 17.65 -7.02
N ARG A 316 -10.41 17.88 -8.33
CA ARG A 316 -9.77 18.99 -9.07
C ARG A 316 -10.74 19.65 -10.06
N GLU A 317 -12.03 19.69 -9.70
CA GLU A 317 -13.11 20.19 -10.55
C GLU A 317 -12.91 21.65 -10.98
N SER A 318 -12.39 22.50 -10.09
CA SER A 318 -12.03 23.90 -10.40
C SER A 318 -10.95 24.01 -11.47
N ASP A 319 -9.96 23.14 -11.42
CA ASP A 319 -8.83 23.14 -12.37
C ASP A 319 -9.29 22.58 -13.73
N CYS A 320 -10.20 21.60 -13.73
CA CYS A 320 -10.86 21.14 -14.96
C CYS A 320 -11.66 22.26 -15.62
N TYR A 321 -12.35 23.09 -14.83
CA TYR A 321 -13.09 24.23 -15.35
C TYR A 321 -12.18 25.19 -16.12
N ALA A 322 -11.02 25.52 -15.56
CA ALA A 322 -10.02 26.38 -16.20
C ALA A 322 -9.50 25.80 -17.53
N VAL A 323 -9.30 24.48 -17.62
CA VAL A 323 -8.87 23.81 -18.87
C VAL A 323 -9.95 23.88 -19.96
N TYR A 324 -11.24 23.84 -19.59
CA TYR A 324 -12.35 23.88 -20.54
C TYR A 324 -12.77 25.30 -20.92
N GLU A 325 -12.64 26.29 -20.04
CA GLU A 325 -12.86 27.70 -20.36
C GLU A 325 -11.71 28.32 -21.15
N HIS A 326 -10.48 27.93 -20.84
CA HIS A 326 -9.28 28.41 -21.51
C HIS A 326 -8.51 27.22 -22.08
N PRO A 327 -8.99 26.60 -23.19
CA PRO A 327 -8.21 25.59 -23.87
C PRO A 327 -6.87 26.23 -24.23
N ARG A 328 -5.77 25.74 -23.65
CA ARG A 328 -4.42 26.18 -24.04
C ARG A 328 -4.35 26.07 -25.56
N ALA A 329 -4.18 27.21 -26.23
CA ALA A 329 -3.72 27.20 -27.60
C ALA A 329 -2.33 26.56 -27.61
N ASP A 330 -2.09 25.70 -28.61
CA ASP A 330 -0.82 25.06 -29.00
C ASP A 330 -0.60 23.62 -28.48
N ALA A 331 -0.15 22.65 -29.29
CA ALA A 331 0.70 22.74 -30.47
C ALA A 331 0.33 21.73 -31.59
N ARG A 332 0.56 22.17 -32.84
CA ARG A 332 0.75 21.32 -34.02
C ARG A 332 2.04 20.51 -33.92
#